data_AF-A0AAD9IIA8-F1
#
_entry.id   AF-A0AAD9IIA8-F1
#
_cell.length_a   1.000
_cell.length_b   1.000
_cell.length_c   1.000
_cell.angle_alpha   90.00
_cell.angle_beta   90.00
_cell.angle_gamma   90.00
#
_symmetry.space_group_name_H-M   'P 1'
#
loop_
_entity.id
_entity.type
_entity.pdbx_description
1 polymer ?
#
loop_
_entity_poly.entity_id
_entity_poly.type
_entity_poly.pdbx_seq_one_letter_code
_entity_poly.pdbx_strand_id
1 'polypeptide(L)'
;MAEDQARDPLAKPFDFVLISDLDWTMPWLDYLDREWDREKALAIATSIQGLTLQEESEQRPHKISFRVEPGSQATVDELARQLKEAGLSVNVIYSAGVDVDILPASASKGKALAFLLEEMEKGPGRPARGTLVAGDSGNDVELFAVPGVYGCMVANAHPELLQWCDEHPSERLFQASEDGPGGIFQALEHFKFVTHAEPRPEEVEICRVAVGQSTAAMELYCGITEDREDAKKILGQFWTEDFSFVHGEDKCGKDQYLEYLAGPGFGTIKSKAPEGPGVWRGWLSDLRVEGEGKERSLRCLEIMQRFAPDEHTGSTRHTSSLTLGVTEAEPGRWLVNSMRYA
;
A
#
# COMPACT_ATOMS: atom_id res chain seq x y z
N MET A 1 -36.15 22.70 -26.16
CA MET A 1 -35.46 23.30 -25.01
C MET A 1 -35.11 22.16 -24.08
N ALA A 2 -33.89 21.64 -24.19
CA ALA A 2 -33.34 20.70 -23.24
C ALA A 2 -32.43 21.53 -22.32
N GLU A 3 -32.77 21.57 -21.03
CA GLU A 3 -31.99 22.27 -20.03
C GLU A 3 -30.63 21.59 -19.88
N ASP A 4 -29.60 22.37 -20.19
CA ASP A 4 -28.20 22.08 -19.95
C ASP A 4 -27.97 22.09 -18.44
N GLN A 5 -27.94 20.91 -17.81
CA GLN A 5 -27.49 20.77 -16.43
C GLN A 5 -25.99 21.05 -16.40
N ALA A 6 -25.64 22.31 -16.16
CA ALA A 6 -24.28 22.73 -15.85
C ALA A 6 -23.71 21.84 -14.73
N ARG A 7 -22.71 21.02 -15.08
CA ARG A 7 -21.90 20.28 -14.11
C ARG A 7 -21.25 21.29 -13.17
N ASP A 8 -21.50 21.14 -11.87
CA ASP A 8 -20.87 21.93 -10.81
C ASP A 8 -19.34 21.79 -10.90
N PRO A 9 -18.59 22.86 -11.20
CA PRO A 9 -17.13 22.82 -11.30
C PRO A 9 -16.43 22.64 -9.93
N LEU A 10 -17.17 22.57 -8.82
CA LEU A 10 -16.68 22.27 -7.48
C LEU A 10 -17.02 20.86 -6.99
N ALA A 11 -17.65 20.01 -7.80
CA ALA A 11 -17.83 18.61 -7.47
C ALA A 11 -16.45 17.94 -7.39
N LYS A 12 -15.95 17.76 -6.16
CA LYS A 12 -14.67 17.10 -5.88
C LYS A 12 -14.67 15.75 -6.60
N PRO A 13 -13.65 15.45 -7.43
CA PRO A 13 -13.65 14.22 -8.23
C PRO A 13 -13.62 12.96 -7.37
N PHE A 14 -13.19 13.08 -6.10
CA PHE A 14 -13.22 12.02 -5.10
C PHE A 14 -13.34 12.65 -3.70
N ASP A 15 -14.41 12.36 -2.96
CA ASP A 15 -14.43 12.57 -1.51
C ASP A 15 -13.68 11.41 -0.86
N PHE A 16 -12.37 11.56 -0.69
CA PHE A 16 -11.60 10.66 0.17
C PHE A 16 -11.95 10.97 1.62
N VAL A 17 -12.70 10.08 2.26
CA VAL A 17 -12.74 10.03 3.72
C VAL A 17 -11.56 9.17 4.15
N LEU A 18 -10.52 9.81 4.70
CA LEU A 18 -9.48 9.06 5.39
C LEU A 18 -10.11 8.48 6.65
N ILE A 19 -10.08 7.15 6.78
CA ILE A 19 -10.63 6.45 7.96
C ILE A 19 -9.95 6.93 9.25
N SER A 20 -8.74 7.51 9.18
CA SER A 20 -8.05 8.12 10.32
C SER A 20 -8.79 9.31 10.94
N ASP A 21 -9.71 9.94 10.21
CA ASP A 21 -10.51 11.07 10.72
C ASP A 21 -11.78 10.59 11.45
N LEU A 22 -11.99 9.27 11.48
CA LEU A 22 -13.07 8.59 12.20
C LEU A 22 -12.47 7.96 13.46
N ASP A 23 -12.92 8.40 14.64
CA ASP A 23 -12.41 7.94 15.94
C ASP A 23 -12.92 6.53 16.28
N TRP A 24 -12.52 5.54 15.48
CA TRP A 24 -12.86 4.12 15.67
C TRP A 24 -11.74 3.34 16.36
N THR A 25 -10.67 4.02 16.76
CA THR A 25 -9.54 3.43 17.46
C THR A 25 -9.99 2.78 18.76
N MET A 26 -10.80 3.46 19.58
CA MET A 26 -11.26 2.89 20.86
C MET A 26 -12.24 1.71 20.68
N PRO A 27 -13.28 1.80 19.83
CA PRO A 27 -14.13 0.65 19.52
C PRO A 27 -13.38 -0.59 18.99
N TRP A 28 -12.35 -0.37 18.17
CA TRP A 28 -11.53 -1.46 17.63
C TRP A 28 -10.63 -2.09 18.70
N LEU A 29 -10.00 -1.28 19.56
CA LEU A 29 -9.21 -1.79 20.68
C LEU A 29 -10.08 -2.60 21.66
N ASP A 30 -11.27 -2.08 22.01
CA ASP A 30 -12.24 -2.81 22.84
C ASP A 30 -12.70 -4.13 22.20
N TYR A 31 -12.74 -4.19 20.86
CA TYR A 31 -13.06 -5.42 20.13
C TYR A 31 -11.90 -6.43 20.18
N LEU A 32 -10.66 -5.96 20.04
CA LEU A 32 -9.46 -6.79 20.10
C LEU A 32 -9.12 -7.26 21.52
N ASP A 33 -9.45 -6.48 22.55
CA ASP A 33 -9.21 -6.80 23.96
C ASP A 33 -10.11 -7.96 24.46
N ARG A 34 -11.18 -8.29 23.73
CA ARG A 34 -12.06 -9.42 24.08
C ARG A 34 -11.28 -10.71 23.99
N GLU A 35 -11.13 -11.38 25.13
CA GLU A 35 -10.45 -12.69 25.25
C GLU A 35 -8.96 -12.67 24.88
N TRP A 36 -8.36 -11.47 24.80
CA TRP A 36 -6.92 -11.29 24.61
C TRP A 36 -6.21 -11.11 25.95
N ASP A 37 -5.26 -11.99 26.22
CA ASP A 37 -4.38 -11.91 27.39
C ASP A 37 -2.93 -11.99 26.92
N ARG A 38 -2.37 -10.81 26.61
CA ARG A 38 -1.02 -10.67 26.07
C ARG A 38 0.03 -11.24 27.01
N GLU A 39 -0.09 -10.99 28.31
CA GLU A 39 0.91 -11.41 29.30
C GLU A 39 0.97 -12.92 29.39
N LYS A 40 -0.19 -13.58 29.44
CA LYS A 40 -0.28 -15.04 29.47
C LYS A 40 0.19 -15.66 28.16
N ALA A 41 -0.17 -15.09 27.01
CA ALA A 41 0.31 -15.55 25.70
C ALA A 41 1.85 -15.45 25.58
N LEU A 42 2.42 -14.32 26.01
CA LEU A 42 3.87 -14.09 26.02
C LEU A 42 4.59 -15.09 26.95
N ALA A 43 4.05 -15.32 28.15
CA ALA A 43 4.64 -16.25 29.12
C ALA A 43 4.68 -17.69 28.58
N ILE A 44 3.60 -18.14 27.93
CA ILE A 44 3.54 -19.45 27.28
C ILE A 44 4.56 -19.52 26.14
N ALA A 45 4.55 -18.55 25.22
CA ALA A 45 5.43 -18.56 24.05
C ALA A 45 6.92 -18.52 24.42
N THR A 46 7.29 -17.75 25.46
CA THR A 46 8.67 -17.66 25.95
C THR A 46 9.16 -18.95 26.62
N SER A 47 8.24 -19.81 27.08
CA SER A 47 8.59 -21.10 27.70
C SER A 47 8.92 -22.20 26.68
N ILE A 48 8.58 -21.99 25.40
CA ILE A 48 8.78 -22.98 24.33
C ILE A 48 10.17 -22.81 23.72
N GLN A 49 10.94 -23.89 23.72
CA GLN A 49 12.28 -23.91 23.13
C GLN A 49 12.19 -23.75 21.59
N GLY A 50 13.04 -22.88 21.04
CA GLY A 50 13.13 -22.63 19.60
C GLY A 50 12.37 -21.39 19.12
N LEU A 51 11.57 -20.75 19.98
CA LEU A 51 11.02 -19.42 19.75
C LEU A 51 11.96 -18.35 20.32
N THR A 52 12.31 -17.38 19.48
CA THR A 52 13.12 -16.22 19.87
C THR A 52 12.28 -14.96 19.74
N LEU A 53 12.07 -14.21 20.83
CA LEU A 53 11.27 -12.99 20.78
C LEU A 53 11.91 -11.96 19.83
N GLN A 54 11.12 -11.36 18.94
CA GLN A 54 11.60 -10.29 18.07
C GLN A 54 11.80 -8.98 18.84
N GLU A 55 12.56 -8.06 18.26
CA GLU A 55 12.79 -6.71 18.74
C GLU A 55 11.50 -5.96 19.13
N GLU A 56 11.61 -5.00 20.05
CA GLU A 56 10.48 -4.23 20.58
C GLU A 56 9.68 -3.51 19.48
N SER A 57 10.34 -3.11 18.39
CA SER A 57 9.70 -2.48 17.22
C SER A 57 8.70 -3.38 16.50
N GLU A 58 8.78 -4.70 16.69
CA GLU A 58 7.85 -5.69 16.10
C GLU A 58 6.72 -6.09 17.07
N GLN A 59 6.73 -5.56 18.30
CA GLN A 59 5.72 -5.85 19.31
C GLN A 59 4.62 -4.79 19.29
N ARG A 60 3.36 -5.18 19.50
CA ARG A 60 2.23 -4.25 19.70
C ARG A 60 1.35 -4.71 20.86
N PRO A 61 0.40 -3.89 21.35
CA PRO A 61 -0.55 -4.33 22.38
C PRO A 61 -1.32 -5.60 21.99
N HIS A 62 -1.68 -5.74 20.72
CA HIS A 62 -2.42 -6.91 20.17
C HIS A 62 -1.57 -7.76 19.22
N LYS A 63 -0.24 -7.70 19.33
CA LYS A 63 0.69 -8.53 18.55
C LYS A 63 1.91 -8.92 19.37
N ILE A 64 2.22 -10.21 19.39
CA ILE A 64 3.48 -10.72 19.92
C ILE A 64 4.23 -11.44 18.80
N SER A 65 5.42 -10.97 18.46
CA SER A 65 6.19 -11.47 17.32
C SER A 65 7.42 -12.25 17.79
N PHE A 66 7.63 -13.44 17.25
CA PHE A 66 8.77 -14.33 17.48
C PHE A 66 9.44 -14.74 16.16
N ARG A 67 10.66 -15.27 16.23
CA ARG A 67 11.36 -15.98 15.15
C ARG A 67 11.60 -17.43 15.52
N VAL A 68 11.61 -18.28 14.50
CA VAL A 68 12.01 -19.69 14.54
C VAL A 68 13.02 -19.99 13.44
N GLU A 69 13.77 -21.07 13.59
CA GLU A 69 14.61 -21.59 12.51
C GLU A 69 13.74 -22.13 11.35
N PRO A 70 14.20 -22.04 10.08
CA PRO A 70 13.49 -22.61 8.94
C PRO A 70 13.13 -24.09 9.14
N GLY A 71 11.88 -24.45 8.85
CA GLY A 71 11.38 -25.83 9.01
C GLY A 71 10.86 -26.17 10.40
N SER A 72 10.74 -25.19 11.31
CA SER A 72 10.27 -25.39 12.69
C SER A 72 8.74 -25.47 12.84
N GLN A 73 8.02 -26.06 11.87
CA GLN A 73 6.55 -26.15 11.91
C GLN A 73 6.04 -26.83 13.19
N ALA A 74 6.72 -27.88 13.65
CA ALA A 74 6.36 -28.59 14.89
C ALA A 74 6.41 -27.68 16.13
N THR A 75 7.32 -26.70 16.18
CA THR A 75 7.41 -25.72 17.26
C THR A 75 6.23 -24.75 17.21
N VAL A 76 5.82 -24.33 16.01
CA VAL A 76 4.63 -23.47 15.80
C VAL A 76 3.36 -24.22 16.20
N ASP A 77 3.23 -25.49 15.82
CA ASP A 77 2.09 -26.33 16.17
C ASP A 77 1.99 -26.53 17.70
N GLU A 78 3.13 -26.73 18.36
CA GLU A 78 3.21 -26.84 19.82
C GLU A 78 2.80 -25.53 20.51
N LEU A 79 3.24 -24.37 20.00
CA LEU A 79 2.79 -23.06 20.47
C LEU A 79 1.27 -22.91 20.37
N ALA A 80 0.71 -23.18 19.19
CA ALA A 80 -0.74 -23.10 18.97
C ALA A 80 -1.52 -24.03 19.91
N ARG A 81 -1.01 -25.25 20.14
CA ARG A 81 -1.60 -26.22 21.07
C ARG A 81 -1.58 -25.70 22.52
N GLN A 82 -0.43 -25.24 23.01
CA GLN A 82 -0.32 -24.76 24.40
C GLN A 82 -1.17 -23.51 24.66
N LEU A 83 -1.22 -22.56 23.72
CA LEU A 83 -2.08 -21.38 23.82
C LEU A 83 -3.56 -21.79 23.92
N LYS A 84 -4.00 -22.74 23.08
CA LYS A 84 -5.36 -23.27 23.11
C LYS A 84 -5.68 -24.00 24.41
N GLU A 85 -4.77 -24.84 24.92
CA GLU A 85 -4.95 -25.55 26.20
C GLU A 85 -5.01 -24.61 27.40
N ALA A 86 -4.32 -23.47 27.32
CA ALA A 86 -4.42 -22.41 28.30
C ALA A 86 -5.73 -21.60 28.21
N GLY A 87 -6.61 -21.93 27.26
CA GLY A 87 -7.90 -21.26 27.05
C GLY A 87 -7.79 -19.89 26.38
N LEU A 88 -6.67 -19.61 25.68
CA LEU A 88 -6.49 -18.36 24.96
C LEU A 88 -7.11 -18.44 23.56
N SER A 89 -7.87 -17.41 23.20
CA SER A 89 -8.49 -17.26 21.89
C SER A 89 -7.57 -16.42 20.99
N VAL A 90 -6.65 -17.08 20.28
CA VAL A 90 -5.58 -16.43 19.52
C VAL A 90 -5.39 -17.04 18.14
N ASN A 91 -4.89 -16.22 17.20
CA ASN A 91 -4.39 -16.67 15.91
C ASN A 91 -2.86 -16.75 15.98
N VAL A 92 -2.28 -17.87 15.55
CA VAL A 92 -0.83 -18.03 15.37
C VAL A 92 -0.55 -18.02 13.87
N ILE A 93 0.14 -17.00 13.40
CA ILE A 93 0.51 -16.82 11.99
C ILE A 93 1.98 -17.16 11.83
N TYR A 94 2.29 -18.13 10.97
CA TYR A 94 3.65 -18.47 10.57
C TYR A 94 3.89 -18.03 9.13
N SER A 95 4.86 -17.14 8.93
CA SER A 95 5.12 -16.50 7.64
C SER A 95 6.61 -16.51 7.29
N ALA A 96 6.91 -16.44 5.99
CA ALA A 96 8.26 -16.46 5.42
C ALA A 96 9.16 -17.63 5.89
N GLY A 97 8.58 -18.68 6.49
CA GLY A 97 9.31 -19.80 7.07
C GLY A 97 10.09 -19.47 8.34
N VAL A 98 10.00 -18.25 8.88
CA VAL A 98 10.80 -17.81 10.04
C VAL A 98 10.04 -16.97 11.06
N ASP A 99 9.03 -16.21 10.66
CA ASP A 99 8.33 -15.28 11.55
C ASP A 99 7.06 -15.91 12.13
N VAL A 100 6.83 -15.74 13.42
CA VAL A 100 5.67 -16.26 14.14
C VAL A 100 4.98 -15.13 14.90
N ASP A 101 3.77 -14.79 14.47
CA ASP A 101 2.95 -13.75 15.10
C ASP A 101 1.80 -14.37 15.89
N ILE A 102 1.61 -13.92 17.13
CA ILE A 102 0.46 -14.25 17.97
C ILE A 102 -0.44 -13.01 18.03
N LEU A 103 -1.68 -13.16 17.57
CA LEU A 103 -2.70 -12.11 17.53
C LEU A 103 -3.95 -12.58 18.28
N PRO A 104 -4.82 -11.67 18.77
CA PRO A 104 -6.17 -12.04 19.19
C PRO A 104 -6.89 -12.83 18.10
N ALA A 105 -7.73 -13.80 18.46
CA ALA A 105 -8.52 -14.55 17.46
C ALA A 105 -9.41 -13.62 16.62
N SER A 106 -9.84 -12.49 17.20
CA SER A 106 -10.61 -11.43 16.54
C SER A 106 -9.80 -10.62 15.51
N ALA A 107 -8.47 -10.68 15.54
CA ALA A 107 -7.59 -9.95 14.65
C ALA A 107 -7.29 -10.74 13.36
N SER A 108 -7.83 -10.26 12.24
CA SER A 108 -7.45 -10.64 10.87
C SER A 108 -7.82 -9.50 9.91
N LYS A 109 -7.27 -9.51 8.68
CA LYS A 109 -7.62 -8.51 7.66
C LYS A 109 -9.13 -8.50 7.36
N GLY A 110 -9.75 -9.69 7.22
CA GLY A 110 -11.18 -9.82 6.95
C GLY A 110 -12.06 -9.38 8.12
N LYS A 111 -11.71 -9.73 9.36
CA LYS A 111 -12.46 -9.30 10.56
C LYS A 111 -12.35 -7.80 10.79
N ALA A 112 -11.17 -7.22 10.55
CA ALA A 112 -10.97 -5.78 10.59
C ALA A 112 -11.84 -5.06 9.56
N LEU A 113 -11.91 -5.59 8.33
CA LEU A 113 -12.80 -5.04 7.30
C LEU A 113 -14.28 -5.20 7.67
N ALA A 114 -14.69 -6.36 8.18
CA ALA A 114 -16.07 -6.59 8.61
C ALA A 114 -16.49 -5.62 9.72
N PHE A 115 -15.62 -5.43 10.72
CA PHE A 115 -15.81 -4.44 11.79
C PHE A 115 -15.94 -3.03 11.23
N LEU A 116 -15.03 -2.64 10.33
CA LEU A 116 -15.05 -1.33 9.68
C LEU A 116 -16.38 -1.08 8.95
N LEU A 117 -16.85 -2.05 8.18
CA LEU A 117 -18.11 -1.94 7.43
C LEU A 117 -19.33 -1.88 8.36
N GLU A 118 -19.29 -2.55 9.51
CA GLU A 118 -20.32 -2.49 10.55
C GLU A 118 -20.36 -1.10 11.22
N GLU A 119 -19.21 -0.55 11.61
CA GLU A 119 -19.12 0.79 12.19
C GLU A 119 -19.52 1.88 11.20
N MET A 120 -19.15 1.72 9.91
CA MET A 120 -19.64 2.59 8.84
C MET A 120 -21.16 2.57 8.74
N GLU A 121 -21.78 1.40 8.85
CA GLU A 121 -23.23 1.24 8.79
C GLU A 121 -23.95 1.87 9.97
N LYS A 122 -23.33 1.88 11.17
CA LYS A 122 -23.83 2.59 12.36
C LYS A 122 -23.65 4.10 12.27
N GLY A 123 -22.65 4.57 11.53
CA GLY A 123 -22.26 5.97 11.42
C GLY A 123 -22.57 6.60 10.05
N PRO A 124 -21.54 6.96 9.24
CA PRO A 124 -21.70 7.75 8.02
C PRO A 124 -22.42 7.01 6.87
N GLY A 125 -22.65 5.70 7.00
CA GLY A 125 -23.14 4.81 5.95
C GLY A 125 -22.00 4.15 5.17
N ARG A 126 -22.28 2.97 4.59
CA ARG A 126 -21.34 2.27 3.69
C ARG A 126 -21.21 3.02 2.35
N PRO A 127 -20.08 2.87 1.62
CA PRO A 127 -19.94 3.49 0.31
C PRO A 127 -21.00 3.00 -0.68
N ALA A 128 -21.66 3.93 -1.38
CA ALA A 128 -22.77 3.60 -2.28
C ALA A 128 -22.37 2.68 -3.46
N ARG A 129 -21.10 2.73 -3.89
CA ARG A 129 -20.56 1.88 -4.96
C ARG A 129 -20.10 0.50 -4.46
N GLY A 130 -20.10 0.27 -3.15
CA GLY A 130 -19.58 -0.91 -2.50
C GLY A 130 -18.12 -0.78 -2.09
N THR A 131 -17.50 -1.91 -1.77
CA THR A 131 -16.14 -1.99 -1.23
C THR A 131 -15.31 -2.90 -2.12
N LEU A 132 -14.18 -2.41 -2.61
CA LEU A 132 -13.19 -3.22 -3.32
C LEU A 132 -12.06 -3.59 -2.37
N VAL A 133 -11.69 -4.87 -2.31
CA VAL A 133 -10.50 -5.39 -1.65
C VAL A 133 -9.50 -5.87 -2.71
N ALA A 134 -8.22 -5.73 -2.43
CA ALA A 134 -7.16 -6.26 -3.27
C ALA A 134 -6.22 -7.10 -2.40
N GLY A 135 -5.73 -8.20 -2.96
CA GLY A 135 -4.83 -9.10 -2.25
C GLY A 135 -3.98 -9.94 -3.19
N ASP A 136 -2.89 -10.43 -2.64
CA ASP A 136 -1.88 -11.22 -3.34
C ASP A 136 -1.56 -12.53 -2.61
N SER A 137 -1.86 -12.67 -1.32
CA SER A 137 -1.42 -13.83 -0.54
C SER A 137 -2.49 -14.43 0.35
N GLY A 138 -2.17 -15.54 1.02
CA GLY A 138 -3.11 -16.26 1.89
C GLY A 138 -3.68 -15.44 3.04
N ASN A 139 -2.92 -14.43 3.51
CA ASN A 139 -3.40 -13.55 4.57
C ASN A 139 -4.54 -12.62 4.10
N ASP A 140 -4.76 -12.49 2.79
CA ASP A 140 -5.81 -11.69 2.20
C ASP A 140 -7.10 -12.48 1.98
N VAL A 141 -7.07 -13.81 2.01
CA VAL A 141 -8.23 -14.67 1.74
C VAL A 141 -9.47 -14.25 2.53
N GLU A 142 -9.31 -13.91 3.81
CA GLU A 142 -10.42 -13.47 4.64
C GLU A 142 -11.05 -12.15 4.18
N LEU A 143 -10.32 -11.28 3.47
CA LEU A 143 -10.89 -10.08 2.85
C LEU A 143 -11.88 -10.46 1.76
N PHE A 144 -11.52 -11.42 0.89
CA PHE A 144 -12.37 -11.88 -0.21
C PHE A 144 -13.60 -12.63 0.28
N ALA A 145 -13.54 -13.22 1.49
CA ALA A 145 -14.66 -13.87 2.14
C ALA A 145 -15.66 -12.90 2.79
N VAL A 146 -15.34 -11.60 2.93
CA VAL A 146 -16.26 -10.63 3.55
C VAL A 146 -17.50 -10.44 2.66
N PRO A 147 -18.73 -10.60 3.19
CA PRO A 147 -19.93 -10.48 2.37
C PRO A 147 -20.09 -9.11 1.67
N GLY A 148 -20.36 -9.15 0.36
CA GLY A 148 -20.71 -7.97 -0.42
C GLY A 148 -19.53 -7.16 -0.96
N VAL A 149 -18.29 -7.56 -0.67
CA VAL A 149 -17.10 -6.92 -1.25
C VAL A 149 -16.88 -7.39 -2.69
N TYR A 150 -16.17 -6.56 -3.47
CA TYR A 150 -15.55 -6.92 -4.73
C TYR A 150 -14.09 -7.26 -4.46
N GLY A 151 -13.59 -8.36 -5.02
CA GLY A 151 -12.22 -8.82 -4.82
C GLY A 151 -11.38 -8.66 -6.07
N CYS A 152 -10.18 -8.10 -5.91
CA CYS A 152 -9.14 -8.01 -6.92
C CYS A 152 -7.97 -8.92 -6.54
N MET A 153 -7.80 -10.02 -7.27
CA MET A 153 -6.61 -10.85 -7.18
C MET A 153 -5.60 -10.36 -8.22
N VAL A 154 -4.47 -9.81 -7.77
CA VAL A 154 -3.42 -9.27 -8.66
C VAL A 154 -2.68 -10.42 -9.37
N ALA A 155 -2.04 -10.14 -10.51
CA ALA A 155 -1.43 -11.20 -11.32
C ALA A 155 -0.25 -11.90 -10.63
N ASN A 156 0.47 -11.21 -9.73
CA ASN A 156 1.52 -11.76 -8.89
C ASN A 156 1.01 -12.45 -7.61
N ALA A 157 -0.27 -12.86 -7.56
CA ALA A 157 -0.82 -13.56 -6.41
C ALA A 157 -0.14 -14.92 -6.19
N HIS A 158 0.08 -15.24 -4.92
CA HIS A 158 0.63 -16.50 -4.46
C HIS A 158 -0.37 -17.66 -4.63
N PRO A 159 0.12 -18.92 -4.71
CA PRO A 159 -0.72 -20.08 -4.97
C PRO A 159 -1.90 -20.24 -4.02
N GLU A 160 -1.74 -19.88 -2.74
CA GLU A 160 -2.80 -20.05 -1.75
C GLU A 160 -4.03 -19.16 -1.99
N LEU A 161 -3.86 -17.92 -2.47
CA LEU A 161 -4.98 -17.05 -2.81
C LEU A 161 -5.62 -17.47 -4.13
N LEU A 162 -4.80 -17.87 -5.11
CA LEU A 162 -5.27 -18.40 -6.38
C LEU A 162 -6.17 -19.63 -6.18
N GLN A 163 -5.69 -20.59 -5.39
CA GLN A 163 -6.46 -21.80 -5.07
C GLN A 163 -7.80 -21.45 -4.40
N TRP A 164 -7.80 -20.53 -3.44
CA TRP A 164 -9.03 -20.13 -2.77
C TRP A 164 -10.03 -19.50 -3.77
N CYS A 165 -9.58 -18.61 -4.65
CA CYS A 165 -10.42 -17.99 -5.67
C CYS A 165 -11.00 -19.01 -6.66
N ASP A 166 -10.20 -20.00 -7.08
CA ASP A 166 -10.64 -21.10 -7.95
C ASP A 166 -11.70 -21.97 -7.28
N GLU A 167 -11.58 -22.21 -5.97
CA GLU A 167 -12.53 -22.96 -5.16
C GLU A 167 -13.82 -22.18 -4.84
N HIS A 168 -13.78 -20.84 -4.92
CA HIS A 168 -14.88 -19.94 -4.55
C HIS A 168 -15.26 -18.97 -5.70
N PRO A 169 -15.65 -19.47 -6.89
CA PRO A 169 -15.95 -18.62 -8.02
C PRO A 169 -17.11 -17.67 -7.72
N SER A 170 -16.95 -16.41 -8.09
CA SER A 170 -17.95 -15.36 -7.85
C SER A 170 -17.83 -14.25 -8.89
N GLU A 171 -18.97 -13.69 -9.30
CA GLU A 171 -19.02 -12.52 -10.21
C GLU A 171 -18.42 -11.25 -9.59
N ARG A 172 -18.16 -11.27 -8.27
CA ARG A 172 -17.49 -10.18 -7.55
C ARG A 172 -15.98 -10.39 -7.43
N LEU A 173 -15.44 -11.45 -8.00
CA LEU A 173 -14.00 -11.69 -8.05
C LEU A 173 -13.46 -11.35 -9.44
N PHE A 174 -12.38 -10.59 -9.46
CA PHE A 174 -11.65 -10.24 -10.67
C PHE A 174 -10.20 -10.68 -10.53
N GLN A 175 -9.77 -11.54 -11.44
CA GLN A 175 -8.38 -11.92 -11.61
C GLN A 175 -7.74 -10.97 -12.60
N ALA A 176 -6.83 -10.13 -12.11
CA ALA A 176 -6.11 -9.18 -12.94
C ALA A 176 -5.07 -9.86 -13.83
N SER A 177 -4.75 -9.21 -14.95
CA SER A 177 -3.65 -9.62 -15.82
C SER A 177 -2.35 -8.88 -15.51
N GLU A 178 -2.37 -7.95 -14.55
CA GLU A 178 -1.26 -7.08 -14.17
C GLU A 178 -0.97 -7.18 -12.66
N ASP A 179 0.28 -6.97 -12.31
CA ASP A 179 0.76 -7.02 -10.93
C ASP A 179 0.40 -5.76 -10.15
N GLY A 180 0.29 -5.92 -8.81
CA GLY A 180 0.17 -4.82 -7.86
C GLY A 180 -0.82 -3.72 -8.27
N PRO A 181 -0.42 -2.43 -8.29
CA PRO A 181 -1.31 -1.32 -8.63
C PRO A 181 -2.00 -1.44 -10.00
N GLY A 182 -1.32 -2.02 -10.99
CA GLY A 182 -1.89 -2.21 -12.33
C GLY A 182 -3.15 -3.08 -12.29
N GLY A 183 -3.09 -4.18 -11.53
CA GLY A 183 -4.24 -5.06 -11.35
C GLY A 183 -5.39 -4.41 -10.57
N ILE A 184 -5.09 -3.57 -9.58
CA ILE A 184 -6.10 -2.82 -8.83
C ILE A 184 -6.86 -1.86 -9.76
N PHE A 185 -6.16 -1.16 -10.67
CA PHE A 185 -6.82 -0.30 -11.66
C PHE A 185 -7.74 -1.10 -12.59
N GLN A 186 -7.29 -2.26 -13.07
CA GLN A 186 -8.14 -3.13 -13.89
C GLN A 186 -9.42 -3.53 -13.15
N ALA A 187 -9.34 -3.88 -11.87
CA ALA A 187 -10.51 -4.23 -11.07
C ALA A 187 -11.45 -3.03 -10.85
N LEU A 188 -10.90 -1.84 -10.58
CA LEU A 188 -11.69 -0.61 -10.45
C LEU A 188 -12.48 -0.29 -11.72
N GLU A 189 -11.87 -0.49 -12.89
CA GLU A 189 -12.54 -0.34 -14.18
C GLU A 189 -13.58 -1.44 -14.41
N HIS A 190 -13.21 -2.71 -14.19
CA HIS A 190 -14.07 -3.87 -14.38
C HIS A 190 -15.37 -3.78 -13.57
N PHE A 191 -15.25 -3.41 -12.28
CA PHE A 191 -16.38 -3.24 -11.37
C PHE A 191 -17.02 -1.84 -11.43
N LYS A 192 -16.56 -0.96 -12.33
CA LYS A 192 -17.12 0.38 -12.56
C LYS A 192 -17.11 1.28 -11.30
N PHE A 193 -16.11 1.08 -10.42
CA PHE A 193 -15.85 1.99 -9.31
C PHE A 193 -15.41 3.35 -9.82
N VAL A 194 -14.63 3.36 -10.91
CA VAL A 194 -14.27 4.55 -11.66
C VAL A 194 -15.10 4.60 -12.94
N THR A 195 -15.64 5.77 -13.25
CA THR A 195 -16.21 6.07 -14.56
C THR A 195 -15.20 6.88 -15.33
N HIS A 196 -14.74 6.38 -16.47
CA HIS A 196 -14.09 7.25 -17.45
C HIS A 196 -15.10 8.28 -17.93
N ALA A 197 -14.65 9.50 -18.22
CA ALA A 197 -15.42 10.39 -19.06
C ALA A 197 -15.50 9.73 -20.46
N GLU A 198 -16.56 8.97 -20.71
CA GLU A 198 -16.83 8.35 -22.00
C GLU A 198 -17.40 9.38 -23.01
N PRO A 199 -17.16 9.20 -24.32
CA PRO A 199 -16.62 7.98 -24.91
C PRO A 199 -15.09 7.90 -24.90
N ARG A 200 -14.59 6.72 -24.55
CA ARG A 200 -13.17 6.32 -24.65
C ARG A 200 -12.85 6.09 -26.14
N PRO A 201 -11.95 6.86 -26.77
CA PRO A 201 -11.57 6.59 -28.16
C PRO A 201 -10.72 5.30 -28.24
N GLU A 202 -11.02 4.42 -29.19
CA GLU A 202 -10.27 3.17 -29.45
C GLU A 202 -8.78 3.39 -29.77
N GLU A 203 -8.41 4.64 -30.08
CA GLU A 203 -7.08 5.08 -30.49
C GLU A 203 -6.21 5.55 -29.30
N VAL A 204 -6.76 5.65 -28.09
CA VAL A 204 -5.99 6.08 -26.92
C VAL A 204 -5.24 4.88 -26.34
N GLU A 205 -4.01 4.71 -26.79
CA GLU A 205 -3.04 3.81 -26.17
C GLU A 205 -2.86 4.20 -24.69
N ILE A 206 -3.00 3.23 -23.78
CA ILE A 206 -2.86 3.45 -22.34
C ILE A 206 -1.45 3.96 -22.08
N CYS A 207 -1.33 5.27 -21.90
CA CYS A 207 -0.11 5.91 -21.45
C CYS A 207 0.03 5.59 -19.97
N ARG A 208 0.66 4.45 -19.65
CA ARG A 208 1.19 4.21 -18.30
C ARG A 208 2.33 5.18 -18.10
N VAL A 209 2.01 6.44 -17.81
CA VAL A 209 2.96 7.24 -17.05
C VAL A 209 3.02 6.53 -15.72
N ALA A 210 4.06 5.73 -15.51
CA ALA A 210 4.49 5.39 -14.18
C ALA A 210 4.83 6.74 -13.54
N VAL A 211 3.85 7.40 -12.92
CA VAL A 211 4.13 8.53 -12.05
C VAL A 211 4.68 7.92 -10.75
N GLY A 212 5.84 7.29 -10.88
CA GLY A 212 6.71 6.84 -9.80
C GLY A 212 7.33 8.09 -9.21
N GLN A 213 6.56 8.78 -8.38
CA GLN A 213 7.03 9.92 -7.60
C GLN A 213 6.59 9.85 -6.15
N SER A 214 5.75 8.89 -5.74
CA SER A 214 5.82 8.55 -4.33
C SER A 214 7.17 7.89 -4.11
N THR A 215 8.02 8.60 -3.38
CA THR A 215 9.21 8.07 -2.71
C THR A 215 8.90 6.71 -2.06
N ALA A 216 7.68 6.47 -1.59
CA ALA A 216 7.21 5.18 -1.09
C ALA A 216 7.07 4.06 -2.17
N ALA A 217 6.62 4.36 -3.39
CA ALA A 217 6.63 3.38 -4.49
C ALA A 217 8.05 3.12 -4.98
N MET A 218 8.92 4.15 -4.97
CA MET A 218 10.34 4.01 -5.27
C MET A 218 11.11 3.27 -4.16
N GLU A 219 10.73 3.42 -2.88
CA GLU A 219 11.24 2.65 -1.74
C GLU A 219 10.83 1.18 -1.83
N LEU A 220 9.60 0.89 -2.28
CA LEU A 220 9.13 -0.47 -2.56
C LEU A 220 9.83 -1.10 -3.79
N TYR A 221 10.05 -0.32 -4.86
CA TYR A 221 10.71 -0.80 -6.07
C TYR A 221 12.23 -0.99 -5.87
N CYS A 222 12.88 -0.07 -5.14
CA CYS A 222 14.30 -0.13 -4.78
C CYS A 222 14.58 -1.08 -3.60
N GLY A 223 13.55 -1.55 -2.90
CA GLY A 223 13.66 -2.61 -1.88
C GLY A 223 13.88 -4.02 -2.45
N ILE A 224 13.95 -4.19 -3.77
CA ILE A 224 14.24 -5.46 -4.46
C ILE A 224 15.74 -5.58 -4.83
N THR A 225 16.51 -4.48 -4.77
CA THR A 225 17.93 -4.50 -5.13
C THR A 225 18.79 -4.14 -3.92
N GLU A 226 19.61 -5.08 -3.46
CA GLU A 226 20.61 -4.84 -2.41
C GLU A 226 21.72 -3.85 -2.86
N ASP A 227 21.82 -3.56 -4.16
CA ASP A 227 22.88 -2.72 -4.77
C ASP A 227 22.38 -1.33 -5.21
N ARG A 228 23.11 -0.29 -4.79
CA ARG A 228 22.85 1.13 -5.13
C ARG A 228 23.03 1.43 -6.61
N GLU A 229 23.93 0.74 -7.29
CA GLU A 229 24.16 0.95 -8.72
C GLU A 229 23.02 0.37 -9.57
N ASP A 230 22.37 -0.71 -9.10
CA ASP A 230 21.17 -1.24 -9.72
C ASP A 230 19.98 -0.28 -9.57
N ALA A 231 19.83 0.35 -8.39
CA ALA A 231 18.81 1.38 -8.19
C ALA A 231 18.98 2.58 -9.14
N LYS A 232 20.22 3.11 -9.29
CA LYS A 232 20.50 4.20 -10.25
C LYS A 232 20.13 3.80 -11.69
N LYS A 233 20.48 2.58 -12.09
CA LYS A 233 20.21 2.06 -13.42
C LYS A 233 18.72 1.87 -13.69
N ILE A 234 17.95 1.40 -12.70
CA ILE A 234 16.50 1.24 -12.82
C ILE A 234 15.82 2.61 -12.87
N LEU A 235 16.15 3.51 -11.94
CA LEU A 235 15.60 4.86 -11.88
C LEU A 235 15.90 5.66 -13.15
N GLY A 236 17.13 5.54 -13.67
CA GLY A 236 17.56 6.22 -14.89
C GLY A 236 16.76 5.84 -16.15
N GLN A 237 16.04 4.71 -16.15
CA GLN A 237 15.22 4.28 -17.29
C GLN A 237 13.91 5.04 -17.43
N PHE A 238 13.48 5.77 -16.40
CA PHE A 238 12.26 6.58 -16.38
C PHE A 238 12.49 8.04 -16.78
N TRP A 239 13.76 8.45 -16.92
CA TRP A 239 14.15 9.83 -17.25
C TRP A 239 14.83 9.93 -18.61
N THR A 240 14.53 11.00 -19.35
CA THR A 240 15.29 11.35 -20.55
C THR A 240 16.71 11.79 -20.18
N GLU A 241 17.66 11.69 -21.11
CA GLU A 241 19.06 12.12 -20.88
C GLU A 241 19.17 13.62 -20.57
N ASP A 242 18.26 14.43 -21.12
CA ASP A 242 18.16 15.87 -20.87
C ASP A 242 17.30 16.22 -19.64
N PHE A 243 17.01 15.25 -18.77
CA PHE A 243 16.20 15.47 -17.57
C PHE A 243 16.74 16.62 -16.71
N SER A 244 15.81 17.45 -16.22
CA SER A 244 16.12 18.56 -15.31
C SER A 244 15.20 18.60 -14.10
N PHE A 245 15.79 18.77 -12.92
CA PHE A 245 15.10 18.97 -11.66
C PHE A 245 15.25 20.43 -11.21
N VAL A 246 14.17 21.02 -10.68
CA VAL A 246 14.13 22.36 -10.12
C VAL A 246 13.33 22.39 -8.82
N HIS A 247 13.91 22.94 -7.74
CA HIS A 247 13.21 23.22 -6.49
C HIS A 247 13.73 24.55 -5.92
N GLY A 248 12.88 25.59 -5.91
CA GLY A 248 13.34 26.94 -5.53
C GLY A 248 14.45 27.45 -6.46
N GLU A 249 15.61 27.78 -5.89
CA GLU A 249 16.82 28.20 -6.62
C GLU A 249 17.69 27.02 -7.06
N ASP A 250 17.46 25.82 -6.50
CA ASP A 250 18.24 24.63 -6.78
C ASP A 250 17.83 24.03 -8.12
N LYS A 251 18.84 23.67 -8.93
CA LYS A 251 18.66 23.00 -10.22
C LYS A 251 19.74 21.95 -10.43
N CYS A 252 19.35 20.75 -10.84
CA CYS A 252 20.29 19.69 -11.21
C CYS A 252 19.81 18.88 -12.41
N GLY A 253 20.74 18.15 -13.04
CA GLY A 253 20.46 17.23 -14.15
C GLY A 253 20.31 15.78 -13.70
N LYS A 254 20.01 14.89 -14.64
CA LYS A 254 19.79 13.44 -14.42
C LYS A 254 20.80 12.79 -13.49
N ASP A 255 22.09 12.84 -13.82
CA ASP A 255 23.13 12.15 -13.06
C ASP A 255 23.25 12.65 -11.62
N GLN A 256 23.16 13.98 -11.44
CA GLN A 256 23.22 14.60 -10.12
C GLN A 256 22.00 14.23 -9.27
N TYR A 257 20.83 14.14 -9.89
CA TYR A 257 19.59 13.74 -9.21
C TYR A 257 19.60 12.24 -8.87
N LEU A 258 20.09 11.38 -9.77
CA LEU A 258 20.30 9.95 -9.50
C LEU A 258 21.29 9.72 -8.36
N GLU A 259 22.39 10.48 -8.33
CA GLU A 259 23.37 10.40 -7.24
C GLU A 259 22.77 10.84 -5.91
N TYR A 260 21.94 11.88 -5.91
CA TYR A 260 21.19 12.32 -4.75
C TYR A 260 20.27 11.20 -4.21
N LEU A 261 19.49 10.57 -5.09
CA LEU A 261 18.56 9.50 -4.71
C LEU A 261 19.24 8.22 -4.22
N ALA A 262 20.45 7.94 -4.70
CA ALA A 262 21.26 6.79 -4.29
C ALA A 262 22.22 7.11 -3.12
N GLY A 263 22.22 8.35 -2.63
CA GLY A 263 23.10 8.85 -1.58
C GLY A 263 22.72 8.33 -0.18
N PRO A 264 23.67 8.30 0.78
CA PRO A 264 23.38 7.90 2.16
C PRO A 264 22.33 8.83 2.79
N GLY A 265 21.23 8.26 3.29
CA GLY A 265 20.11 9.02 3.90
C GLY A 265 18.84 9.07 3.06
N PHE A 266 18.90 8.63 1.80
CA PHE A 266 17.75 8.43 0.92
C PHE A 266 17.68 6.93 0.55
N GLY A 267 16.52 6.29 0.73
CA GLY A 267 16.22 4.98 0.15
C GLY A 267 16.96 3.71 0.63
N THR A 268 17.90 3.75 1.58
CA THR A 268 18.51 2.50 2.11
C THR A 268 18.00 2.13 3.51
N ILE A 269 17.20 1.06 3.59
CA ILE A 269 17.07 0.27 4.82
C ILE A 269 18.44 -0.39 5.06
N LYS A 270 19.04 -0.10 6.22
CA LYS A 270 20.35 -0.56 6.75
C LYS A 270 21.61 0.16 6.22
N SER A 271 21.94 1.29 6.84
CA SER A 271 22.94 1.33 7.94
C SER A 271 23.34 2.77 8.26
N LYS A 272 23.20 3.14 9.54
CA LYS A 272 23.53 4.44 10.15
C LYS A 272 22.98 5.66 9.39
N ALA A 273 21.67 5.84 9.53
CA ALA A 273 21.09 7.17 9.45
C ALA A 273 21.86 8.15 10.36
N PRO A 274 22.06 9.42 9.95
CA PRO A 274 22.38 10.48 10.89
C PRO A 274 21.33 10.44 12.02
N GLU A 275 21.75 10.67 13.26
CA GLU A 275 20.92 10.52 14.46
C GLU A 275 19.56 11.23 14.31
N GLY A 276 18.50 10.44 14.10
CA GLY A 276 17.11 10.87 14.01
C GLY A 276 16.33 10.20 12.85
N PRO A 277 15.41 9.26 13.12
CA PRO A 277 14.63 8.62 12.07
C PRO A 277 13.44 9.50 11.67
N GLY A 278 13.24 9.68 10.38
CA GLY A 278 11.99 10.15 9.82
C GLY A 278 11.81 9.42 8.51
N VAL A 279 10.94 8.43 8.49
CA VAL A 279 10.54 7.78 7.26
C VAL A 279 9.49 8.68 6.60
N TRP A 280 9.45 8.78 5.28
CA TRP A 280 8.56 9.69 4.56
C TRP A 280 7.60 8.92 3.66
N ARG A 281 6.32 9.30 3.64
CA ARG A 281 5.36 8.84 2.63
C ARG A 281 5.02 10.00 1.71
N GLY A 282 5.24 9.80 0.42
CA GLY A 282 4.74 10.68 -0.64
C GLY A 282 3.49 10.11 -1.28
N TRP A 283 2.52 10.94 -1.62
CA TRP A 283 1.48 10.59 -2.58
C TRP A 283 1.12 11.79 -3.44
N LEU A 284 0.74 11.52 -4.70
CA LEU A 284 0.28 12.54 -5.62
C LEU A 284 -1.24 12.65 -5.57
N SER A 285 -1.73 13.88 -5.60
CA SER A 285 -3.14 14.22 -5.69
C SER A 285 -3.37 15.36 -6.69
N ASP A 286 -4.62 15.58 -7.12
CA ASP A 286 -4.99 16.60 -8.12
C ASP A 286 -4.12 16.55 -9.40
N LEU A 287 -3.91 15.35 -9.94
CA LEU A 287 -3.14 15.14 -11.17
C LEU A 287 -3.88 15.71 -12.37
N ARG A 288 -3.29 16.71 -13.02
CA ARG A 288 -3.78 17.35 -14.24
C ARG A 288 -2.77 17.18 -15.35
N VAL A 289 -3.26 16.71 -16.49
CA VAL A 289 -2.44 16.55 -17.70
C VAL A 289 -2.73 17.71 -18.64
N GLU A 290 -1.69 18.42 -19.07
CA GLU A 290 -1.76 19.53 -20.02
C GLU A 290 -0.82 19.25 -21.20
N GLY A 291 -1.23 19.61 -22.42
CA GLY A 291 -0.42 19.43 -23.64
C GLY A 291 -1.01 18.42 -24.62
N GLU A 292 -0.44 18.38 -25.83
CA GLU A 292 -0.86 17.54 -26.95
C GLU A 292 0.36 16.91 -27.65
N GLY A 293 0.15 15.78 -28.33
CA GLY A 293 1.22 15.08 -29.04
C GLY A 293 2.17 14.35 -28.08
N LYS A 294 3.48 14.36 -28.40
CA LYS A 294 4.53 13.60 -27.70
C LYS A 294 5.12 14.28 -26.47
N GLU A 295 4.69 15.50 -26.14
CA GLU A 295 5.12 16.23 -24.97
C GLU A 295 3.90 16.62 -24.13
N ARG A 296 3.97 16.35 -22.83
CA ARG A 296 2.90 16.69 -21.88
C ARG A 296 3.49 17.23 -20.60
N SER A 297 2.69 17.99 -19.88
CA SER A 297 2.95 18.42 -18.52
C SER A 297 1.95 17.77 -17.57
N LEU A 298 2.44 17.30 -16.43
CA LEU A 298 1.65 16.73 -15.35
C LEU A 298 1.79 17.67 -14.16
N ARG A 299 0.70 18.32 -13.74
CA ARG A 299 0.67 19.07 -12.49
C ARG A 299 -0.01 18.24 -11.43
N CYS A 300 0.57 18.18 -10.25
CA CYS A 300 0.01 17.44 -9.13
C CYS A 300 0.41 18.11 -7.82
N LEU A 301 -0.31 17.79 -6.76
CA LEU A 301 0.06 18.09 -5.39
C LEU A 301 0.75 16.86 -4.82
N GLU A 302 2.04 16.98 -4.51
CA GLU A 302 2.74 15.98 -3.73
C GLU A 302 2.52 16.26 -2.25
N ILE A 303 2.03 15.27 -1.53
CA ILE A 303 1.85 15.33 -0.09
C ILE A 303 2.90 14.41 0.53
N MET A 304 3.82 15.01 1.27
CA MET A 304 4.89 14.35 2.01
C MET A 304 4.55 14.32 3.49
N GLN A 305 4.58 13.13 4.09
CA GLN A 305 4.29 12.94 5.50
C GLN A 305 5.45 12.24 6.18
N ARG A 306 6.01 12.86 7.22
CA ARG A 306 7.01 12.23 8.09
C ARG A 306 6.32 11.27 9.05
N PHE A 307 6.89 10.09 9.24
CA PHE A 307 6.46 9.13 10.26
C PHE A 307 7.66 8.55 11.03
N ALA A 308 7.44 8.24 12.31
CA ALA A 308 8.37 7.47 13.10
C ALA A 308 8.31 5.97 12.69
N PRO A 309 9.38 5.17 12.92
CA PRO A 309 9.41 3.73 12.58
C PRO A 309 8.25 2.88 13.15
N ASP A 310 7.50 3.44 14.10
CA ASP A 310 6.39 2.85 14.86
C ASP A 310 5.05 3.63 14.71
N GLU A 311 5.03 4.75 14.00
CA GLU A 311 3.82 5.54 13.73
C GLU A 311 3.29 5.26 12.32
N HIS A 312 2.04 4.81 12.20
CA HIS A 312 1.36 4.67 10.90
C HIS A 312 0.60 5.94 10.47
N THR A 313 0.56 6.95 11.33
CA THR A 313 -0.11 8.25 11.11
C THR A 313 0.84 9.38 11.47
N GLY A 314 1.52 9.97 10.49
CA GLY A 314 2.46 11.07 10.72
C GLY A 314 1.79 12.38 11.14
N SER A 315 2.48 13.18 11.96
CA SER A 315 1.95 14.42 12.56
C SER A 315 1.99 15.66 11.65
N THR A 316 2.84 15.68 10.62
CA THR A 316 3.01 16.83 9.72
C THR A 316 2.91 16.40 8.26
N ARG A 317 1.99 17.04 7.52
CA ARG A 317 1.87 16.91 6.06
C ARG A 317 2.43 18.17 5.40
N HIS A 318 3.43 18.00 4.55
CA HIS A 318 3.91 19.04 3.65
C HIS A 318 3.25 18.81 2.29
N THR A 319 2.63 19.84 1.72
CA THR A 319 2.06 19.78 0.37
C THR A 319 2.86 20.69 -0.53
N SER A 320 3.40 20.15 -1.61
CA SER A 320 4.17 20.88 -2.62
C SER A 320 3.53 20.71 -3.98
N SER A 321 3.53 21.75 -4.80
CA SER A 321 3.04 21.64 -6.17
C SER A 321 4.16 21.09 -7.04
N LEU A 322 3.94 19.95 -7.67
CA LEU A 322 4.88 19.27 -8.56
C LEU A 322 4.40 19.36 -10.01
N THR A 323 5.26 19.88 -10.88
CA THR A 323 5.07 19.88 -12.33
C THR A 323 6.10 18.96 -12.97
N LEU A 324 5.66 17.92 -13.66
CA LEU A 324 6.51 17.04 -14.45
C LEU A 324 6.33 17.38 -15.93
N GLY A 325 7.41 17.47 -16.68
CA GLY A 325 7.36 17.35 -18.14
C GLY A 325 7.63 15.91 -18.52
N VAL A 326 6.84 15.36 -19.44
CA VAL A 326 7.01 14.01 -19.97
C VAL A 326 7.09 14.04 -21.49
N THR A 327 7.95 13.20 -22.04
CA THR A 327 8.10 12.98 -23.47
C THR A 327 7.90 11.51 -23.80
N GLU A 328 7.18 11.23 -24.88
CA GLU A 328 7.03 9.88 -25.41
C GLU A 328 8.32 9.44 -26.13
N ALA A 329 9.02 8.47 -25.56
CA ALA A 329 10.23 7.90 -26.15
C ALA A 329 9.90 6.83 -27.20
N GLU A 330 8.92 5.98 -26.89
CA GLU A 330 8.37 4.91 -27.75
C GLU A 330 6.84 4.92 -27.56
N PRO A 331 6.03 4.45 -28.54
CA PRO A 331 4.58 4.37 -28.36
C PRO A 331 4.19 3.74 -27.03
N GLY A 332 3.44 4.49 -26.21
CA GLY A 332 3.03 4.06 -24.87
C GLY A 332 4.10 4.17 -23.77
N ARG A 333 5.36 4.45 -24.10
CA ARG A 333 6.48 4.64 -23.16
C ARG A 333 6.84 6.11 -23.01
N TRP A 334 6.52 6.65 -21.84
CA TRP A 334 6.74 8.04 -21.48
C TRP A 334 7.87 8.17 -20.48
N LEU A 335 8.80 9.07 -20.76
CA LEU A 335 9.93 9.40 -19.89
C LEU A 335 9.73 10.80 -19.32
N VAL A 336 10.10 11.00 -18.07
CA VAL A 336 10.09 12.32 -17.43
C VAL A 336 11.32 13.10 -17.92
N ASN A 337 11.10 14.28 -18.50
CA ASN A 337 12.14 15.19 -18.99
C ASN A 337 12.38 16.37 -18.05
N SER A 338 11.43 16.65 -17.15
CA SER A 338 11.59 17.74 -16.20
C SER A 338 10.74 17.52 -14.96
N MET A 339 11.22 18.07 -13.86
CA MET A 339 10.55 18.04 -12.56
C MET A 339 10.74 19.39 -11.90
N ARG A 340 9.62 20.02 -11.52
CA ARG A 340 9.63 21.33 -10.87
C ARG A 340 8.71 21.31 -9.65
N TYR A 341 9.31 21.54 -8.50
CA TYR A 341 8.59 21.82 -7.27
C TYR A 341 8.40 23.32 -7.09
N ALA A 342 7.19 23.71 -6.70
CA ALA A 342 6.80 25.08 -6.36
C ALA A 342 6.33 25.18 -4.90
#